data_AF-A0A433DMK1-F1
#
_entry.id   AF-A0A433DMK1-F1
#
_cell.length_a   1.000
_cell.length_b   1.000
_cell.length_c   1.000
_cell.angle_alpha   90.00
_cell.angle_beta   90.00
_cell.angle_gamma   90.00
#
_symmetry.space_group_name_H-M   'P 1'
#
loop_
_entity.id
_entity.type
_entity.pdbx_description
1 polymer ?
#
loop_
_entity_poly.entity_id
_entity_poly.type
_entity_poly.pdbx_seq_one_letter_code
_entity_poly.pdbx_strand_id
1 'polypeptide(L)'
;MSFRIFGKNLPFDELTDKLDKLTRPLYILVDEFQGIFSSPEFHDAAKNFFKNLSFRREVSYVGVGSFKLLELLNSQNSLDSSFNKATFRRMPFFTSAEMGKLFDLYKEQCDPEGLFQYIQGKVMHESRGHPASFMILLKLALQYRPTGVSWPYILKEKLCLYMGGTHIKIKQTLELMNLEDKGHIRDLTKNQMDSWNLDAGQYSILDQNLLNFGILVPDENRVMFTSGIILRLCIDTVWPRPMNRLLKEDIDNPIRLLEHGLQCISPATIVDMLVRSSRGPQENSFQVALYSAFNSLLPPQMKCLIETKAKGQDQLDLMVIEKITGTAIQFEFIQNIWAGYEFEVGLTTQAEFARYIKQALKYSRHYKMKIHLVNFYLDGHSTPAELENVPTDIVVVNVMHNVECTKFVITEPGGKKITVNTNDQNPQ
;
A
#
# COMPACT_ATOMS: atom_id res chain seq x y z
N MET A 1 19.35 -34.93 -13.44
CA MET A 1 18.77 -33.58 -13.63
C MET A 1 19.12 -33.09 -15.02
N SER A 2 18.21 -32.39 -15.71
CA SER A 2 18.47 -31.79 -17.02
C SER A 2 18.29 -30.27 -16.95
N PHE A 3 19.09 -29.54 -17.72
CA PHE A 3 19.07 -28.09 -17.78
C PHE A 3 18.64 -27.64 -19.17
N ARG A 4 17.76 -26.64 -19.25
CA ARG A 4 17.38 -26.05 -20.53
C ARG A 4 18.35 -24.94 -20.92
N ILE A 5 19.41 -25.28 -21.64
CA ILE A 5 20.41 -24.32 -22.14
C ILE A 5 20.62 -24.56 -23.64
N PHE A 6 20.84 -23.50 -24.42
CA PHE A 6 20.88 -23.56 -25.89
C PHE A 6 19.58 -24.07 -26.53
N GLY A 7 18.44 -23.80 -25.89
CA GLY A 7 17.11 -24.22 -26.35
C GLY A 7 16.81 -25.71 -26.18
N LYS A 8 17.71 -26.51 -25.58
CA LYS A 8 17.57 -27.97 -25.39
C LYS A 8 17.63 -28.34 -23.91
N ASN A 9 16.91 -29.39 -23.52
CA ASN A 9 17.10 -30.02 -22.22
C ASN A 9 18.31 -30.97 -22.31
N LEU A 10 19.40 -30.63 -21.64
CA LEU A 10 20.64 -31.38 -21.66
C LEU A 10 20.87 -32.06 -20.30
N PRO A 11 21.23 -33.36 -20.26
CA PRO A 11 21.83 -33.97 -19.09
C PRO A 11 23.09 -33.20 -18.64
N PHE A 12 23.44 -33.34 -17.36
CA PHE A 12 24.55 -32.60 -16.76
C PHE A 12 25.90 -32.83 -17.46
N ASP A 13 26.20 -34.07 -17.84
CA ASP A 13 27.47 -34.44 -18.48
C ASP A 13 27.57 -33.85 -19.90
N GLU A 14 26.50 -33.96 -20.70
CA GLU A 14 26.45 -33.36 -22.04
C GLU A 14 26.53 -31.82 -22.01
N LEU A 15 25.96 -31.20 -20.97
CA LEU A 15 26.06 -29.77 -20.76
C LEU A 15 27.52 -29.39 -20.45
N THR A 16 28.18 -30.12 -19.56
CA THR A 16 29.58 -29.92 -19.18
C THR A 16 30.49 -29.99 -20.42
N ASP A 17 30.35 -31.04 -21.23
CA ASP A 17 31.13 -31.22 -22.47
C ASP A 17 30.95 -30.07 -23.46
N LYS A 18 29.74 -29.50 -23.54
CA LYS A 18 29.47 -28.35 -24.41
C LYS A 18 30.06 -27.07 -23.88
N LEU A 19 30.03 -26.86 -22.56
CA LEU A 19 30.62 -25.70 -21.92
C LEU A 19 32.14 -25.69 -22.09
N ASP A 20 32.79 -26.85 -22.04
CA ASP A 20 34.25 -26.97 -22.19
C ASP A 20 34.73 -26.73 -23.64
N LYS A 21 33.81 -26.82 -24.62
CA LYS A 21 34.10 -26.58 -26.05
C LYS A 21 33.68 -25.19 -26.52
N LEU A 22 33.36 -24.27 -25.60
CA LEU A 22 32.97 -22.91 -25.94
C LEU A 22 34.12 -22.16 -26.61
N THR A 23 33.89 -21.70 -27.84
CA THR A 23 34.83 -20.85 -28.58
C THR A 23 34.57 -19.36 -28.39
N ARG A 24 33.50 -19.01 -27.67
CA ARG A 24 33.11 -17.64 -27.33
C ARG A 24 32.56 -17.60 -25.90
N PRO A 25 32.70 -16.47 -25.18
CA PRO A 25 32.12 -16.32 -23.86
C PRO A 25 30.61 -16.55 -23.86
N LEU A 26 30.12 -17.29 -22.86
CA LEU A 26 28.70 -17.52 -22.60
C LEU A 26 28.27 -16.72 -21.38
N TYR A 27 27.20 -15.93 -21.53
CA TYR A 27 26.55 -15.22 -20.44
C TYR A 27 25.21 -15.88 -20.11
N ILE A 28 25.04 -16.33 -18.87
CA ILE A 28 23.83 -17.00 -18.40
C ILE A 28 23.08 -16.05 -17.46
N LEU A 29 21.87 -15.64 -17.84
CA LEU A 29 20.93 -14.98 -16.94
C LEU A 29 20.01 -16.04 -16.35
N VAL A 30 19.96 -16.14 -15.02
CA VAL A 30 19.02 -17.00 -14.30
C VAL A 30 18.05 -16.11 -13.56
N ASP A 31 16.86 -15.94 -14.12
CA ASP A 31 15.76 -15.22 -13.48
C ASP A 31 15.09 -16.10 -12.40
N GLU A 32 14.47 -15.46 -11.41
CA GLU A 32 13.87 -16.13 -10.25
C GLU A 32 14.82 -17.12 -9.56
N PHE A 33 16.09 -16.73 -9.40
CA PHE A 33 17.16 -17.57 -8.87
C PHE A 33 16.86 -18.18 -7.50
N GLN A 34 15.99 -17.54 -6.70
CA GLN A 34 15.47 -18.07 -5.45
C GLN A 34 14.75 -19.41 -5.59
N GLY A 35 14.35 -19.79 -6.81
CA GLY A 35 13.73 -21.07 -7.11
C GLY A 35 14.62 -22.26 -6.73
N ILE A 36 15.96 -22.08 -6.66
CA ILE A 36 16.85 -23.15 -6.19
C ILE A 36 16.59 -23.57 -4.74
N PHE A 37 15.93 -22.71 -3.94
CA PHE A 37 15.52 -23.01 -2.56
C PHE A 37 14.13 -23.63 -2.46
N SER A 38 13.53 -24.06 -3.57
CA SER A 38 12.21 -24.69 -3.54
C SER A 38 12.24 -26.11 -2.98
N SER A 39 13.36 -26.83 -3.12
CA SER A 39 13.59 -28.12 -2.48
C SER A 39 15.09 -28.38 -2.22
N PRO A 40 15.42 -29.27 -1.26
CA PRO A 40 16.80 -29.67 -1.02
C PRO A 40 17.50 -30.25 -2.26
N GLU A 41 16.78 -31.04 -3.05
CA GLU A 41 17.29 -31.70 -4.27
C GLU A 41 17.68 -30.68 -5.34
N PHE A 42 16.84 -29.66 -5.56
CA PHE A 42 17.14 -28.57 -6.48
C PHE A 42 18.31 -27.73 -5.99
N HIS A 43 18.38 -27.48 -4.68
CA HIS A 43 19.47 -26.73 -4.05
C HIS A 43 20.81 -27.44 -4.24
N ASP A 44 20.90 -28.74 -3.96
CA ASP A 44 22.15 -29.49 -4.06
C ASP A 44 22.63 -29.67 -5.51
N ALA A 45 21.69 -29.89 -6.43
CA ALA A 45 22.03 -29.95 -7.85
C ALA A 45 22.47 -28.59 -8.40
N ALA A 46 21.83 -27.50 -7.98
CA ALA A 46 22.23 -26.13 -8.34
C ALA A 46 23.63 -25.82 -7.79
N LYS A 47 23.92 -26.14 -6.52
CA LYS A 47 25.24 -25.98 -5.91
C LYS A 47 26.34 -26.63 -6.75
N ASN A 48 26.16 -27.91 -7.11
CA ASN A 48 27.12 -28.63 -7.92
C ASN A 48 27.31 -28.01 -9.30
N PHE A 49 26.22 -27.56 -9.94
CA PHE A 49 26.28 -26.87 -11.22
C PHE A 49 27.05 -25.54 -11.13
N PHE A 50 26.69 -24.65 -10.21
CA PHE A 50 27.35 -23.35 -10.08
C PHE A 50 28.80 -23.45 -9.58
N LYS A 51 29.11 -24.44 -8.73
CA LYS A 51 30.49 -24.77 -8.37
C LYS A 51 31.30 -25.12 -9.63
N ASN A 52 30.78 -25.98 -10.50
CA ASN A 52 31.46 -26.34 -11.75
C ASN A 52 31.55 -25.17 -12.74
N LEU A 53 30.55 -24.29 -12.81
CA LEU A 53 30.64 -23.05 -13.60
C LEU A 53 31.73 -22.13 -13.10
N SER A 54 31.91 -22.02 -11.78
CA SER A 54 32.84 -21.08 -11.16
C SER A 54 34.33 -21.34 -11.44
N PHE A 55 34.66 -22.49 -12.05
CA PHE A 55 36.03 -22.83 -12.50
C PHE A 55 36.25 -22.56 -14.00
N ARG A 56 35.21 -22.19 -14.75
CA ARG A 56 35.30 -21.89 -16.18
C ARG A 56 35.46 -20.39 -16.39
N ARG A 57 36.43 -19.97 -17.22
CA ARG A 57 36.69 -18.54 -17.48
C ARG A 57 35.75 -17.97 -18.54
N GLU A 58 35.24 -18.84 -19.40
CA GLU A 58 34.43 -18.52 -20.58
C GLU A 58 32.94 -18.41 -20.24
N VAL A 59 32.54 -18.73 -19.01
CA VAL A 59 31.13 -18.68 -18.58
C VAL A 59 30.96 -17.69 -17.44
N SER A 60 30.13 -16.68 -17.68
CA SER A 60 29.67 -15.74 -16.65
C SER A 60 28.18 -15.95 -16.41
N TYR A 61 27.73 -15.83 -15.16
CA TYR A 61 26.31 -15.90 -14.85
C TYR A 61 25.87 -14.74 -13.96
N VAL A 62 24.61 -14.34 -14.13
CA VAL A 62 23.91 -13.39 -13.26
C VAL A 62 22.63 -14.07 -12.79
N GLY A 63 22.52 -14.31 -11.49
CA GLY A 63 21.28 -14.73 -10.85
C GLY A 63 20.50 -13.50 -10.42
N VAL A 64 19.25 -13.39 -10.85
CA VAL A 64 18.33 -12.33 -10.44
C VAL A 64 17.20 -12.96 -9.64
N GLY A 65 16.80 -12.29 -8.57
CA GLY A 65 15.77 -12.85 -7.70
C GLY A 65 15.35 -11.94 -6.57
N SER A 66 14.41 -12.45 -5.77
CA SER A 66 13.79 -11.73 -4.65
C SER A 66 14.65 -11.74 -3.37
N PHE A 67 14.09 -11.19 -2.29
CA PHE A 67 14.73 -11.09 -0.98
C PHE A 67 15.26 -12.41 -0.43
N LYS A 68 14.69 -13.55 -0.84
CA LYS A 68 15.19 -14.89 -0.46
C LYS A 68 16.63 -15.14 -0.92
N LEU A 69 17.12 -14.44 -1.95
CA LEU A 69 18.54 -14.48 -2.33
C LEU A 69 19.47 -13.83 -1.29
N LEU A 70 18.97 -12.93 -0.44
CA LEU A 70 19.77 -12.34 0.64
C LEU A 70 20.12 -13.38 1.72
N GLU A 71 19.38 -14.48 1.83
CA GLU A 71 19.76 -15.60 2.70
C GLU A 71 21.09 -16.22 2.25
N LEU A 72 21.40 -16.24 0.94
CA LEU A 72 22.71 -16.65 0.44
C LEU A 72 23.83 -15.70 0.85
N LEU A 73 23.57 -14.39 0.84
CA LEU A 73 24.50 -13.37 1.30
C LEU A 73 24.91 -13.59 2.76
N ASN A 74 23.95 -13.97 3.61
CA ASN A 74 24.20 -14.21 5.03
C ASN A 74 24.95 -15.54 5.28
N SER A 75 24.95 -16.47 4.32
CA SER A 75 25.68 -17.75 4.39
C SER A 75 27.17 -17.67 4.03
N GLN A 76 27.69 -16.47 3.72
CA GLN A 76 29.06 -16.25 3.22
C GLN A 76 30.18 -16.69 4.16
N ASN A 77 29.91 -16.91 5.43
CA ASN A 77 30.92 -17.36 6.40
C ASN A 77 31.24 -18.87 6.32
N SER A 78 30.67 -19.61 5.35
CA SER A 78 31.05 -21.00 5.09
C SER A 78 32.01 -21.10 3.90
N LEU A 79 33.22 -21.61 4.14
CA LEU A 79 34.22 -21.93 3.11
C LEU A 79 33.66 -22.86 2.01
N ASP A 80 32.60 -23.60 2.32
CA ASP A 80 31.93 -24.56 1.44
C ASP A 80 30.77 -23.97 0.61
N SER A 81 30.53 -22.65 0.66
CA SER A 81 29.47 -22.04 -0.16
C SER A 81 29.79 -22.17 -1.66
N SER A 82 28.88 -22.81 -2.39
CA SER A 82 28.99 -22.98 -3.86
C SER A 82 28.87 -21.66 -4.64
N PHE A 83 28.65 -20.55 -3.93
CA PHE A 83 28.53 -19.19 -4.45
C PHE A 83 29.63 -18.26 -3.93
N ASN A 84 30.71 -18.79 -3.35
CA ASN A 84 31.81 -17.98 -2.78
C ASN A 84 32.53 -17.06 -3.80
N LYS A 85 32.45 -17.36 -5.11
CA LYS A 85 32.94 -16.48 -6.19
C LYS A 85 31.88 -15.52 -6.75
N ALA A 86 30.62 -15.63 -6.34
CA ALA A 86 29.56 -14.75 -6.80
C ALA A 86 29.64 -13.40 -6.07
N THR A 87 29.51 -12.31 -6.82
CA THR A 87 29.29 -10.98 -6.21
C THR A 87 27.79 -10.77 -6.08
N PHE A 88 27.34 -10.59 -4.86
CA PHE A 88 25.94 -10.28 -4.58
C PHE A 88 25.76 -8.76 -4.55
N ARG A 89 24.76 -8.26 -5.28
CA ARG A 89 24.39 -6.84 -5.27
C ARG A 89 22.88 -6.73 -5.09
N ARG A 90 22.47 -5.99 -4.06
CA ARG A 90 21.07 -5.61 -3.92
C ARG A 90 20.78 -4.49 -4.92
N MET A 91 19.71 -4.64 -5.71
CA MET A 91 19.27 -3.58 -6.59
C MET A 91 18.74 -2.41 -5.74
N PRO A 92 19.33 -1.21 -5.85
CA PRO A 92 18.90 -0.08 -5.06
C PRO A 92 17.57 0.47 -5.56
N PHE A 93 16.87 1.16 -4.67
CA PHE A 93 15.73 1.98 -5.04
C PHE A 93 16.24 3.27 -5.69
N PHE A 94 15.46 3.84 -6.60
CA PHE A 94 15.79 5.13 -7.16
C PHE A 94 15.69 6.21 -6.09
N THR A 95 16.72 7.05 -6.03
CA THR A 95 16.68 8.29 -5.28
C THR A 95 15.70 9.27 -5.93
N SER A 96 15.27 10.29 -5.17
CA SER A 96 14.43 11.36 -5.72
C SER A 96 15.11 12.08 -6.89
N ALA A 97 16.44 12.24 -6.85
CA ALA A 97 17.21 12.86 -7.93
C ALA A 97 17.23 11.99 -9.19
N GLU A 98 17.38 10.67 -9.06
CA GLU A 98 17.33 9.75 -10.20
C GLU A 98 15.95 9.69 -10.84
N MET A 99 14.87 9.63 -10.05
CA MET A 99 13.51 9.73 -10.56
C MET A 99 13.25 11.07 -11.26
N GLY A 100 13.75 12.18 -10.70
CA GLY A 100 13.68 13.51 -11.31
C GLY A 100 14.30 13.54 -12.72
N LYS A 101 15.53 13.01 -12.84
CA LYS A 101 16.22 12.90 -14.14
C LYS A 101 15.42 12.07 -15.15
N LEU A 102 14.69 11.05 -14.72
CA LEU A 102 13.86 10.25 -15.63
C LEU A 102 12.66 11.06 -16.16
N PHE A 103 12.07 11.95 -15.37
CA PHE A 103 11.05 12.89 -15.88
C PHE A 103 11.64 13.88 -16.87
N ASP A 104 12.82 14.43 -16.58
CA ASP A 104 13.52 15.35 -17.48
C ASP A 104 13.85 14.68 -18.81
N LEU A 105 14.42 13.48 -18.78
CA LEU A 105 14.73 12.69 -19.98
C LEU A 105 13.49 12.37 -20.80
N TYR A 106 12.38 12.01 -20.15
CA TYR A 106 11.12 11.77 -20.85
C TYR A 106 10.60 13.05 -21.52
N LYS A 107 10.71 14.19 -20.83
CA LYS A 107 10.32 15.49 -21.36
C LYS A 107 11.15 15.86 -22.60
N GLU A 108 12.45 15.65 -22.54
CA GLU A 108 13.38 15.96 -23.63
C GLU A 108 13.20 15.04 -24.85
N GLN A 109 12.94 13.75 -24.62
CA GLN A 109 13.02 12.73 -25.68
C GLN A 109 11.68 12.26 -26.22
N CYS A 110 10.59 12.42 -25.46
CA CYS A 110 9.30 11.81 -25.80
C CYS A 110 8.15 12.84 -25.84
N ASP A 111 8.11 13.73 -24.85
CA ASP A 111 6.99 14.66 -24.70
C ASP A 111 7.43 16.00 -24.07
N PRO A 112 7.61 17.05 -24.88
CA PRO A 112 8.07 18.36 -24.41
C PRO A 112 7.19 19.02 -23.34
N GLU A 113 5.89 18.68 -23.28
CA GLU A 113 5.00 19.20 -22.24
C GLU A 113 5.31 18.56 -20.87
N GLY A 114 5.73 17.30 -20.88
CA GLY A 114 6.05 16.53 -19.69
C GLY A 114 4.86 16.34 -18.74
N LEU A 115 5.14 15.85 -17.53
CA LEU A 115 4.13 15.75 -16.47
C LEU A 115 4.16 16.99 -15.58
N PHE A 116 2.99 17.40 -15.11
CA PHE A 116 2.89 18.46 -14.12
C PHE A 116 3.67 18.09 -12.84
N GLN A 117 4.43 19.04 -12.28
CA GLN A 117 5.37 18.78 -11.17
C GLN A 117 4.70 18.14 -9.95
N TYR A 118 3.45 18.52 -9.63
CA TYR A 118 2.70 17.90 -8.54
C TYR A 118 2.45 16.41 -8.78
N ILE A 119 2.17 16.00 -10.03
CA ILE A 119 1.99 14.59 -10.40
C ILE A 119 3.30 13.84 -10.34
N GLN A 120 4.40 14.45 -10.77
CA GLN A 120 5.73 13.87 -10.60
C GLN A 120 5.99 13.56 -9.12
N GLY A 121 5.71 14.52 -8.23
CA GLY A 121 5.79 14.33 -6.78
C GLY A 121 4.93 13.19 -6.26
N LYS A 122 3.66 13.08 -6.72
CA LYS A 122 2.77 11.96 -6.36
C LYS A 122 3.29 10.61 -6.87
N VAL A 123 3.82 10.53 -8.09
CA VAL A 123 4.43 9.31 -8.65
C VAL A 123 5.66 8.89 -7.85
N MET A 124 6.55 9.83 -7.52
CA MET A 124 7.75 9.56 -6.70
C MET A 124 7.39 9.12 -5.29
N HIS A 125 6.40 9.77 -4.68
CA HIS A 125 5.94 9.43 -3.35
C HIS A 125 5.33 8.02 -3.29
N GLU A 126 4.38 7.73 -4.18
CA GLU A 126 3.69 6.43 -4.24
C GLU A 126 4.65 5.31 -4.68
N SER A 127 5.67 5.59 -5.48
CA SER A 127 6.65 4.58 -5.88
C SER A 127 7.68 4.29 -4.79
N ARG A 128 7.98 5.26 -3.93
CA ARG A 128 9.12 5.25 -2.99
C ARG A 128 10.46 4.97 -3.65
N GLY A 129 10.59 5.20 -4.95
CA GLY A 129 11.80 4.80 -5.70
C GLY A 129 11.86 3.33 -6.08
N HIS A 130 10.88 2.49 -5.72
CA HIS A 130 10.83 1.11 -6.18
C HIS A 130 10.69 1.09 -7.72
N PRO A 131 11.66 0.53 -8.48
CA PRO A 131 11.70 0.71 -9.94
C PRO A 131 10.44 0.22 -10.66
N ALA A 132 9.93 -0.96 -10.34
CA ALA A 132 8.73 -1.49 -11.00
C ALA A 132 7.48 -0.66 -10.68
N SER A 133 7.31 -0.24 -9.41
CA SER A 133 6.20 0.63 -9.02
C SER A 133 6.30 2.00 -9.69
N PHE A 134 7.50 2.58 -9.75
CA PHE A 134 7.75 3.85 -10.43
C PHE A 134 7.35 3.78 -11.90
N MET A 135 7.76 2.73 -12.62
CA MET A 135 7.41 2.56 -14.03
C MET A 135 5.90 2.37 -14.25
N ILE A 136 5.21 1.63 -13.38
CA ILE A 136 3.74 1.48 -13.44
C ILE A 136 3.05 2.83 -13.26
N LEU A 137 3.43 3.59 -12.23
CA LEU A 137 2.84 4.88 -11.89
C LEU A 137 3.17 5.95 -12.94
N LEU A 138 4.40 5.95 -13.46
CA LEU A 138 4.82 6.82 -14.55
C LEU A 138 3.98 6.55 -15.80
N LYS A 139 3.81 5.28 -16.19
CA LYS A 139 2.98 4.92 -17.36
C LYS A 139 1.51 5.35 -17.17
N LEU A 140 0.94 5.16 -15.99
CA LEU A 140 -0.39 5.65 -15.64
C LEU A 140 -0.48 7.18 -15.78
N ALA A 141 0.45 7.91 -15.18
CA ALA A 141 0.46 9.37 -15.23
C ALA A 141 0.59 9.90 -16.66
N LEU A 142 1.45 9.30 -17.47
CA LEU A 142 1.66 9.69 -18.87
C LEU A 142 0.46 9.39 -19.76
N GLN A 143 -0.19 8.24 -19.55
CA GLN A 143 -1.33 7.83 -20.37
C GLN A 143 -2.62 8.61 -20.04
N TYR A 144 -2.86 8.89 -18.76
CA TYR A 144 -4.13 9.50 -18.31
C TYR A 144 -4.02 11.00 -17.99
N ARG A 145 -2.80 11.57 -17.94
CA ARG A 145 -2.53 12.98 -17.62
C ARG A 145 -3.37 13.53 -16.47
N PRO A 146 -3.32 12.90 -15.29
CA PRO A 146 -4.17 13.27 -14.17
C PRO A 146 -3.81 14.65 -13.60
N THR A 147 -4.78 15.31 -12.98
CA THR A 147 -4.54 16.39 -12.02
C THR A 147 -4.34 15.82 -10.63
N GLY A 148 -3.96 16.66 -9.66
CA GLY A 148 -3.85 16.21 -8.28
C GLY A 148 -5.15 15.61 -7.73
N VAL A 149 -6.29 16.18 -8.13
CA VAL A 149 -7.62 15.73 -7.77
C VAL A 149 -7.98 14.39 -8.42
N SER A 150 -7.59 14.17 -9.67
CA SER A 150 -7.93 12.95 -10.40
C SER A 150 -6.95 11.80 -10.19
N TRP A 151 -5.79 12.05 -9.59
CA TRP A 151 -4.79 11.00 -9.35
C TRP A 151 -5.31 9.83 -8.51
N PRO A 152 -5.94 10.03 -7.33
CA PRO A 152 -6.47 8.91 -6.54
C PRO A 152 -7.55 8.11 -7.29
N TYR A 153 -8.34 8.77 -8.13
CA TYR A 153 -9.33 8.10 -8.99
C TYR A 153 -8.67 7.22 -10.06
N ILE A 154 -7.65 7.74 -10.76
CA ILE A 154 -6.89 6.95 -11.75
C ILE A 154 -6.25 5.73 -11.09
N LEU A 155 -5.67 5.89 -9.89
CA LEU A 155 -5.15 4.75 -9.14
C LEU A 155 -6.26 3.72 -8.84
N LYS A 156 -7.44 4.16 -8.37
CA LYS A 156 -8.54 3.24 -8.05
C LYS A 156 -9.08 2.49 -9.28
N GLU A 157 -9.19 3.15 -10.43
CA GLU A 157 -9.79 2.56 -11.64
C GLU A 157 -8.83 1.77 -12.51
N LYS A 158 -7.60 2.29 -12.63
CA LYS A 158 -6.70 1.90 -13.72
C LYS A 158 -5.49 1.13 -13.23
N LEU A 159 -5.12 1.23 -11.95
CA LEU A 159 -3.91 0.58 -11.44
C LEU A 159 -3.89 -0.93 -11.70
N CYS A 160 -5.03 -1.60 -11.53
CA CYS A 160 -5.14 -3.04 -11.76
C CYS A 160 -4.82 -3.48 -13.19
N LEU A 161 -4.98 -2.61 -14.19
CA LEU A 161 -4.65 -2.91 -15.59
C LEU A 161 -3.13 -3.01 -15.83
N TYR A 162 -2.32 -2.49 -14.89
CA TYR A 162 -0.86 -2.46 -14.97
C TYR A 162 -0.22 -3.37 -13.90
N MET A 163 -1.04 -3.97 -13.03
CA MET A 163 -0.57 -4.96 -12.08
C MET A 163 -0.35 -6.31 -12.79
N GLY A 164 0.90 -6.77 -12.82
CA GLY A 164 1.29 -8.06 -13.41
C GLY A 164 1.24 -9.26 -12.45
N GLY A 165 1.84 -10.38 -12.87
CA GLY A 165 1.84 -11.66 -12.15
C GLY A 165 2.32 -11.59 -10.69
N THR A 166 3.29 -10.72 -10.38
CA THR A 166 3.77 -10.53 -9.00
C THR A 166 2.67 -10.04 -8.05
N HIS A 167 1.85 -9.08 -8.49
CA HIS A 167 0.77 -8.53 -7.67
C HIS A 167 -0.35 -9.56 -7.49
N ILE A 168 -0.65 -10.34 -8.53
CA ILE A 168 -1.61 -11.45 -8.46
C ILE A 168 -1.13 -12.50 -7.45
N LYS A 169 0.16 -12.86 -7.49
CA LYS A 169 0.76 -13.81 -6.55
C LYS A 169 0.71 -13.30 -5.12
N ILE A 170 1.09 -12.03 -4.87
CA ILE A 170 0.97 -11.40 -3.55
C ILE A 170 -0.49 -11.46 -3.07
N LYS A 171 -1.44 -11.06 -3.92
CA LYS A 171 -2.87 -11.07 -3.57
C LYS A 171 -3.34 -12.47 -3.18
N GLN A 172 -3.05 -13.49 -3.99
CA GLN A 172 -3.42 -14.88 -3.71
C GLN A 172 -2.79 -15.38 -2.40
N THR A 173 -1.52 -15.06 -2.16
CA THR A 173 -0.84 -15.39 -0.91
C THR A 173 -1.53 -14.77 0.29
N LEU A 174 -1.88 -13.47 0.21
CA LEU A 174 -2.60 -12.76 1.27
C LEU A 174 -4.02 -13.30 1.48
N GLU A 175 -4.74 -13.65 0.41
CA GLU A 175 -6.10 -14.20 0.49
C GLU A 175 -6.12 -15.55 1.23
N LEU A 176 -5.08 -16.38 1.04
CA LEU A 176 -4.94 -17.70 1.65
C LEU A 176 -4.40 -17.70 3.08
N MET A 177 -3.93 -16.55 3.59
CA MET A 177 -3.46 -16.44 4.97
C MET A 177 -4.59 -16.61 5.99
N ASN A 178 -4.23 -17.12 7.17
CA ASN A 178 -5.16 -17.25 8.29
C ASN A 178 -5.53 -15.85 8.85
N LEU A 179 -6.52 -15.82 9.76
CA LEU A 179 -7.04 -14.56 10.30
C LEU A 179 -6.02 -13.79 11.18
N GLU A 180 -5.13 -14.51 11.87
CA GLU A 180 -4.08 -13.93 12.72
C GLU A 180 -3.02 -13.23 11.87
N ASP A 181 -2.51 -13.90 10.84
CA ASP A 181 -1.56 -13.33 9.87
C ASP A 181 -2.16 -12.11 9.16
N LYS A 182 -3.43 -12.19 8.74
CA LYS A 182 -4.16 -11.04 8.19
C LYS A 182 -4.29 -9.91 9.21
N GLY A 183 -4.51 -10.23 10.49
CA GLY A 183 -4.53 -9.28 11.60
C GLY A 183 -3.21 -8.52 11.70
N HIS A 184 -2.08 -9.23 11.74
CA HIS A 184 -0.74 -8.63 11.75
C HIS A 184 -0.53 -7.68 10.56
N ILE A 185 -0.91 -8.10 9.35
CA ILE A 185 -0.75 -7.27 8.15
C ILE A 185 -1.65 -6.03 8.21
N ARG A 186 -2.88 -6.13 8.75
CA ARG A 186 -3.74 -4.94 8.98
C ARG A 186 -3.05 -3.97 9.91
N ASP A 187 -2.43 -4.45 10.99
CA ASP A 187 -1.70 -3.61 11.92
C ASP A 187 -0.53 -2.89 11.22
N LEU A 188 0.20 -3.59 10.35
CA LEU A 188 1.25 -2.97 9.56
C LEU A 188 0.72 -1.87 8.63
N THR A 189 -0.44 -2.06 7.98
CA THR A 189 -1.02 -1.04 7.08
C THR A 189 -1.34 0.30 7.76
N LYS A 190 -1.49 0.31 9.09
CA LYS A 190 -1.68 1.54 9.89
C LYS A 190 -0.46 2.46 9.85
N ASN A 191 0.73 1.93 9.55
CA ASN A 191 1.94 2.74 9.35
C ASN A 191 1.95 3.48 8.00
N GLN A 192 1.00 3.21 7.11
CA GLN A 192 0.88 3.86 5.80
C GLN A 192 2.22 3.83 5.03
N MET A 193 2.70 4.99 4.58
CA MET A 193 3.95 5.14 3.83
C MET A 193 5.14 5.47 4.73
N ASP A 194 5.01 5.41 6.05
CA ASP A 194 6.14 5.58 6.96
C ASP A 194 6.98 4.30 7.07
N SER A 195 8.18 4.43 7.61
CA SER A 195 8.96 3.28 8.10
C SER A 195 8.70 3.08 9.59
N TRP A 196 8.96 1.88 10.11
CA TRP A 196 8.81 1.55 11.52
C TRP A 196 9.85 0.53 11.97
N ASN A 197 10.12 0.47 13.27
CA ASN A 197 11.00 -0.57 13.81
C ASN A 197 10.20 -1.88 13.87
N LEU A 198 10.79 -2.97 13.41
CA LEU A 198 10.38 -4.30 13.88
C LEU A 198 11.17 -4.57 15.17
N ASP A 199 10.53 -5.20 16.15
CA ASP A 199 11.15 -5.45 17.45
C ASP A 199 12.54 -6.09 17.28
N ALA A 200 13.54 -5.40 17.85
CA ALA A 200 14.94 -5.71 17.67
C ALA A 200 15.27 -7.06 18.33
N GLY A 201 15.22 -8.15 17.56
CA GLY A 201 15.65 -9.45 18.04
C GLY A 201 15.46 -10.59 17.05
N GLN A 202 14.27 -10.78 16.50
CA GLN A 202 13.97 -11.83 15.53
C GLN A 202 12.78 -11.40 14.69
N TYR A 203 12.97 -11.23 13.37
CA TYR A 203 11.83 -11.16 12.46
C TYR A 203 10.96 -12.39 12.69
N SER A 204 9.67 -12.21 12.94
CA SER A 204 8.75 -13.34 12.98
C SER A 204 8.79 -14.09 11.64
N ILE A 205 8.38 -15.36 11.62
CA ILE A 205 8.32 -16.12 10.36
C ILE A 205 7.44 -15.36 9.33
N LEU A 206 6.36 -14.73 9.80
CA LEU A 206 5.51 -13.90 8.96
C LEU A 206 6.26 -12.68 8.42
N ASP A 207 6.99 -11.92 9.24
CA ASP A 207 7.75 -10.75 8.76
C ASP A 207 8.82 -11.13 7.74
N GLN A 208 9.51 -12.26 7.96
CA GLN A 208 10.45 -12.82 6.98
C GLN A 208 9.75 -13.18 5.67
N ASN A 209 8.56 -13.77 5.74
CA ASN A 209 7.75 -14.07 4.56
C ASN A 209 7.33 -12.78 3.82
N LEU A 210 6.91 -11.74 4.53
CA LEU A 210 6.52 -10.46 3.94
C LEU A 210 7.71 -9.76 3.25
N LEU A 211 8.91 -9.81 3.85
CA LEU A 211 10.15 -9.36 3.21
C LEU A 211 10.46 -10.20 1.96
N ASN A 212 10.36 -11.52 2.07
CA ASN A 212 10.62 -12.45 0.97
C ASN A 212 9.67 -12.27 -0.22
N PHE A 213 8.40 -11.94 0.02
CA PHE A 213 7.44 -11.61 -1.03
C PHE A 213 7.62 -10.20 -1.62
N GLY A 214 8.53 -9.40 -1.06
CA GLY A 214 8.70 -8.01 -1.46
C GLY A 214 7.50 -7.14 -1.11
N ILE A 215 6.73 -7.52 -0.08
CA ILE A 215 5.67 -6.68 0.49
C ILE A 215 6.30 -5.58 1.36
N LEU A 216 7.26 -6.00 2.19
CA LEU A 216 8.07 -5.12 3.01
C LEU A 216 9.50 -5.06 2.47
N VAL A 217 10.20 -3.98 2.76
CA VAL A 217 11.63 -3.82 2.53
C VAL A 217 12.32 -3.14 3.72
N PRO A 218 13.60 -3.46 3.99
CA PRO A 218 14.41 -2.72 4.94
C PRO A 218 14.66 -1.28 4.48
N ASP A 219 14.57 -0.36 5.44
CA ASP A 219 14.86 1.07 5.38
C ASP A 219 15.85 1.39 6.49
N GLU A 220 17.15 1.29 6.20
CA GLU A 220 18.22 1.33 7.21
C GLU A 220 17.99 0.30 8.34
N ASN A 221 17.67 0.76 9.56
CA ASN A 221 17.35 -0.07 10.73
C ASN A 221 15.85 -0.30 10.93
N ARG A 222 15.03 0.11 9.95
CA ARG A 222 13.57 0.07 9.97
C ARG A 222 13.08 -0.80 8.83
N VAL A 223 11.77 -1.01 8.77
CA VAL A 223 11.10 -1.59 7.60
C VAL A 223 9.99 -0.67 7.12
N MET A 224 9.59 -0.88 5.88
CA MET A 224 8.52 -0.11 5.24
C MET A 224 7.83 -0.94 4.16
N PHE A 225 6.62 -0.56 3.75
CA PHE A 225 6.03 -1.10 2.52
C PHE A 225 6.86 -0.71 1.30
N THR A 226 7.04 -1.66 0.37
CA THR A 226 7.81 -1.49 -0.87
C THR A 226 7.37 -0.28 -1.68
N SER A 227 6.06 -0.03 -1.75
CA SER A 227 5.46 1.13 -2.44
C SER A 227 4.00 1.29 -2.04
N GLY A 228 3.38 2.42 -2.39
CA GLY A 228 1.97 2.68 -2.18
C GLY A 228 1.05 1.74 -2.98
N ILE A 229 1.51 1.20 -4.11
CA ILE A 229 0.81 0.14 -4.85
C ILE A 229 0.64 -1.11 -3.97
N ILE A 230 1.72 -1.54 -3.32
CA ILE A 230 1.73 -2.73 -2.46
C ILE A 230 0.91 -2.48 -1.20
N LEU A 231 1.03 -1.30 -0.58
CA LEU A 231 0.19 -0.91 0.55
C LEU A 231 -1.30 -0.99 0.20
N ARG A 232 -1.72 -0.39 -0.92
CA ARG A 232 -3.12 -0.45 -1.40
C ARG A 232 -3.57 -1.87 -1.65
N LEU A 233 -2.72 -2.71 -2.25
CA LEU A 233 -3.00 -4.13 -2.48
C LEU A 233 -3.23 -4.88 -1.15
N CYS A 234 -2.37 -4.64 -0.15
CA CYS A 234 -2.54 -5.22 1.18
C CYS A 234 -3.86 -4.76 1.80
N ILE A 235 -4.13 -3.45 1.83
CA ILE A 235 -5.38 -2.88 2.34
C ILE A 235 -6.58 -3.56 1.68
N ASP A 236 -6.58 -3.60 0.34
CA ASP A 236 -7.68 -4.14 -0.44
C ASP A 236 -7.84 -5.67 -0.34
N THR A 237 -6.90 -6.37 0.29
CA THR A 237 -6.93 -7.84 0.40
C THR A 237 -7.20 -8.31 1.82
N VAL A 238 -6.59 -7.69 2.83
CA VAL A 238 -6.67 -8.19 4.21
C VAL A 238 -7.80 -7.55 5.01
N TRP A 239 -8.25 -6.34 4.70
CA TRP A 239 -9.27 -5.68 5.52
C TRP A 239 -10.68 -6.23 5.27
N PRO A 240 -11.49 -6.45 6.33
CA PRO A 240 -12.86 -6.92 6.20
C PRO A 240 -13.71 -5.97 5.36
N ARG A 241 -14.63 -6.56 4.59
CA ARG A 241 -15.50 -5.85 3.67
C ARG A 241 -16.93 -6.33 3.86
N PRO A 242 -17.90 -5.44 4.10
CA PRO A 242 -19.30 -5.83 4.11
C PRO A 242 -19.71 -6.38 2.74
N MET A 243 -20.62 -7.35 2.73
CA MET A 243 -21.10 -8.01 1.50
C MET A 243 -22.17 -7.19 0.76
N ASN A 244 -22.94 -6.38 1.51
CA ASN A 244 -24.13 -5.72 0.97
C ASN A 244 -23.84 -4.25 0.64
N ARG A 245 -24.12 -3.89 -0.62
CA ARG A 245 -24.14 -2.49 -1.05
C ARG A 245 -25.42 -1.81 -0.58
N LEU A 246 -25.30 -0.54 -0.25
CA LEU A 246 -26.40 0.34 0.11
C LEU A 246 -27.02 0.97 -1.16
N LEU A 247 -28.28 1.37 -1.06
CA LEU A 247 -28.89 2.24 -2.07
C LEU A 247 -28.46 3.68 -1.82
N LYS A 248 -28.51 4.52 -2.86
CA LYS A 248 -28.14 5.95 -2.73
C LYS A 248 -29.04 6.67 -1.72
N GLU A 249 -30.30 6.26 -1.62
CA GLU A 249 -31.29 6.82 -0.69
C GLU A 249 -30.92 6.53 0.78
N ASP A 250 -30.27 5.40 1.06
CA ASP A 250 -29.83 5.03 2.42
C ASP A 250 -28.61 5.85 2.88
N ILE A 251 -27.88 6.44 1.93
CA ILE A 251 -26.70 7.28 2.16
C ILE A 251 -26.91 8.68 1.56
N ASP A 252 -28.09 9.25 1.80
CA ASP A 252 -28.50 10.56 1.31
C ASP A 252 -27.57 11.71 1.76
N ASN A 253 -26.78 11.49 2.82
CA ASN A 253 -25.77 12.42 3.29
C ASN A 253 -24.52 11.73 3.86
N PRO A 254 -23.39 12.45 3.98
CA PRO A 254 -22.11 11.88 4.40
C PRO A 254 -22.08 11.33 5.84
N ILE A 255 -22.96 11.79 6.73
CA ILE A 255 -23.06 11.27 8.09
C ILE A 255 -23.73 9.90 8.10
N ARG A 256 -24.70 9.64 7.21
CA ARG A 256 -25.31 8.30 7.04
C ARG A 256 -24.34 7.28 6.50
N LEU A 257 -23.51 7.66 5.53
CA LEU A 257 -22.42 6.78 5.08
C LEU A 257 -21.45 6.46 6.23
N LEU A 258 -21.10 7.47 7.05
CA LEU A 258 -20.26 7.26 8.24
C LEU A 258 -20.93 6.30 9.23
N GLU A 259 -22.22 6.49 9.53
CA GLU A 259 -23.00 5.59 10.37
C GLU A 259 -22.92 4.13 9.89
N HIS A 260 -23.25 3.87 8.62
CA HIS A 260 -23.17 2.51 8.07
C HIS A 260 -21.74 1.95 8.02
N GLY A 261 -20.74 2.80 7.77
CA GLY A 261 -19.33 2.40 7.85
C GLY A 261 -18.94 1.97 9.26
N LEU A 262 -19.35 2.74 10.28
CA LEU A 262 -19.10 2.45 11.69
C LEU A 262 -19.83 1.18 12.17
N GLN A 263 -20.97 0.82 11.57
CA GLN A 263 -21.64 -0.47 11.84
C GLN A 263 -20.83 -1.67 11.33
N CYS A 264 -20.03 -1.48 10.28
CA CYS A 264 -19.32 -2.56 9.58
C CYS A 264 -17.87 -2.76 10.04
N ILE A 265 -17.31 -1.85 10.83
CA ILE A 265 -15.96 -2.00 11.36
C ILE A 265 -15.94 -3.07 12.45
N SER A 266 -14.92 -3.92 12.40
CA SER A 266 -14.68 -4.94 13.42
C SER A 266 -13.84 -4.32 14.55
N PRO A 267 -14.36 -4.27 15.79
CA PRO A 267 -13.64 -3.85 16.99
C PRO A 267 -12.20 -4.40 17.07
N ALA A 268 -12.04 -5.70 16.83
CA ALA A 268 -10.75 -6.40 16.89
C ALA A 268 -9.71 -5.89 15.88
N THR A 269 -10.13 -5.20 14.81
CA THR A 269 -9.23 -4.67 13.78
C THR A 269 -8.75 -3.24 14.06
N ILE A 270 -9.54 -2.48 14.82
CA ILE A 270 -9.26 -1.07 15.12
C ILE A 270 -8.68 -0.88 16.54
N VAL A 271 -9.06 -1.73 17.50
CA VAL A 271 -8.49 -1.73 18.85
C VAL A 271 -7.11 -2.36 18.79
N ASP A 272 -6.09 -1.51 18.93
CA ASP A 272 -4.70 -1.93 18.97
C ASP A 272 -4.39 -2.62 20.32
N MET A 273 -4.07 -3.91 20.30
CA MET A 273 -3.67 -4.63 21.53
C MET A 273 -2.27 -4.22 22.03
N LEU A 274 -1.39 -3.74 21.14
CA LEU A 274 0.00 -3.37 21.45
C LEU A 274 0.11 -1.90 21.87
N VAL A 275 -0.81 -1.04 21.41
CA VAL A 275 -0.93 0.36 21.81
C VAL A 275 -2.27 0.56 22.51
N ARG A 276 -2.37 0.12 23.77
CA ARG A 276 -3.34 0.69 24.71
C ARG A 276 -2.93 2.14 25.01
N SER A 277 -3.05 3.01 24.02
CA SER A 277 -2.87 4.44 24.21
C SER A 277 -3.99 4.91 25.15
N SER A 278 -3.68 5.82 26.06
CA SER A 278 -4.69 6.52 26.88
C SER A 278 -5.66 7.38 26.05
N ARG A 279 -5.53 7.40 24.73
CA ARG A 279 -6.30 8.19 23.76
C ARG A 279 -7.18 7.35 22.81
N GLY A 280 -7.10 6.00 22.84
CA GLY A 280 -7.84 5.11 21.93
C GLY A 280 -7.08 4.72 20.65
N PRO A 281 -7.79 4.18 19.63
CA PRO A 281 -7.21 3.79 18.33
C PRO A 281 -6.54 4.95 17.59
N GLN A 282 -5.56 4.64 16.73
CA GLN A 282 -4.90 5.65 15.88
C GLN A 282 -5.81 6.08 14.72
N GLU A 283 -5.64 7.33 14.25
CA GLU A 283 -6.37 7.91 13.09
C GLU A 283 -6.31 7.01 11.85
N ASN A 284 -5.11 6.49 11.54
CA ASN A 284 -4.90 5.60 10.40
C ASN A 284 -5.70 4.28 10.49
N SER A 285 -6.00 3.80 11.71
CA SER A 285 -6.87 2.63 11.89
C SER A 285 -8.28 2.92 11.39
N PHE A 286 -8.85 4.08 11.75
CA PHE A 286 -10.16 4.50 11.28
C PHE A 286 -10.15 4.76 9.78
N GLN A 287 -9.10 5.42 9.26
CA GLN A 287 -8.96 5.70 7.83
C GLN A 287 -9.08 4.42 6.98
N VAL A 288 -8.27 3.41 7.28
CA VAL A 288 -8.22 2.18 6.46
C VAL A 288 -9.46 1.30 6.68
N ALA A 289 -9.98 1.25 7.90
CA ALA A 289 -11.19 0.51 8.22
C ALA A 289 -12.42 1.10 7.49
N LEU A 290 -12.60 2.42 7.56
CA LEU A 290 -13.70 3.12 6.88
C LEU A 290 -13.52 3.13 5.36
N TYR A 291 -12.29 3.24 4.84
CA TYR A 291 -12.03 3.04 3.41
C TYR A 291 -12.54 1.68 2.93
N SER A 292 -12.22 0.63 3.68
CA SER A 292 -12.59 -0.75 3.35
C SER A 292 -14.10 -0.97 3.43
N ALA A 293 -14.74 -0.43 4.47
CA ALA A 293 -16.19 -0.45 4.62
C ALA A 293 -16.89 0.34 3.50
N PHE A 294 -16.52 1.61 3.29
CA PHE A 294 -17.15 2.48 2.28
C PHE A 294 -17.02 1.91 0.87
N ASN A 295 -15.85 1.37 0.50
CA ASN A 295 -15.68 0.78 -0.83
C ASN A 295 -16.65 -0.36 -1.15
N SER A 296 -17.09 -1.09 -0.13
CA SER A 296 -18.04 -2.19 -0.28
C SER A 296 -19.49 -1.74 -0.14
N LEU A 297 -19.75 -0.76 0.73
CA LEU A 297 -21.10 -0.23 0.97
C LEU A 297 -21.58 0.67 -0.17
N LEU A 298 -20.69 1.45 -0.78
CA LEU A 298 -21.07 2.44 -1.77
C LEU A 298 -21.73 1.80 -3.00
N PRO A 299 -22.78 2.44 -3.57
CA PRO A 299 -23.41 1.98 -4.78
C PRO A 299 -22.44 2.09 -5.97
N PRO A 300 -22.65 1.36 -7.08
CA PRO A 300 -21.69 1.25 -8.19
C PRO A 300 -21.24 2.59 -8.81
N GLN A 301 -22.09 3.60 -8.75
CA GLN A 301 -21.83 4.95 -9.25
C GLN A 301 -20.97 5.79 -8.30
N MET A 302 -20.78 5.39 -7.04
CA MET A 302 -19.96 6.12 -6.08
C MET A 302 -18.69 5.34 -5.75
N LYS A 303 -17.60 6.05 -5.44
CA LYS A 303 -16.32 5.43 -5.08
C LYS A 303 -15.68 6.15 -3.91
N CYS A 304 -15.10 5.35 -3.01
CA CYS A 304 -14.25 5.84 -1.94
C CYS A 304 -12.78 5.78 -2.41
N LEU A 305 -12.09 6.90 -2.27
CA LEU A 305 -10.70 7.09 -2.64
C LEU A 305 -9.91 7.32 -1.34
N ILE A 306 -8.74 6.69 -1.25
CA ILE A 306 -7.80 6.85 -0.14
C ILE A 306 -6.51 7.47 -0.65
N GLU A 307 -5.99 8.43 0.09
CA GLU A 307 -4.64 8.94 -0.09
C GLU A 307 -3.68 8.23 0.88
N THR A 308 -2.51 7.86 0.40
CA THR A 308 -1.47 7.24 1.23
C THR A 308 -0.71 8.34 1.98
N LYS A 309 -0.68 8.25 3.31
CA LYS A 309 -0.06 9.26 4.18
C LYS A 309 1.39 8.88 4.50
N ALA A 310 2.27 9.87 4.57
CA ALA A 310 3.56 9.77 5.25
C ALA A 310 3.68 10.90 6.27
N LYS A 311 4.45 10.69 7.33
CA LYS A 311 4.64 11.64 8.41
C LYS A 311 5.05 13.01 7.87
N GLY A 312 4.27 14.03 8.24
CA GLY A 312 4.50 15.42 7.85
C GLY A 312 3.98 15.81 6.46
N GLN A 313 3.21 14.95 5.80
CA GLN A 313 2.50 15.27 4.55
C GLN A 313 1.01 15.54 4.81
N ASP A 314 0.52 16.71 4.40
CA ASP A 314 -0.90 17.08 4.46
C ASP A 314 -1.65 16.37 3.30
N GLN A 315 -2.31 15.24 3.56
CA GLN A 315 -3.20 14.56 2.61
C GLN A 315 -4.56 14.26 3.25
N LEU A 316 -5.64 14.34 2.47
CA LEU A 316 -6.99 14.10 2.95
C LEU A 316 -7.18 12.60 3.21
N ASP A 317 -7.80 12.23 4.32
CA ASP A 317 -7.98 10.81 4.65
C ASP A 317 -8.76 10.02 3.61
N LEU A 318 -10.00 10.45 3.34
CA LEU A 318 -10.89 9.81 2.37
C LEU A 318 -11.65 10.83 1.54
N MET A 319 -11.88 10.48 0.28
CA MET A 319 -12.72 11.23 -0.65
C MET A 319 -13.75 10.31 -1.27
N VAL A 320 -15.02 10.68 -1.18
CA VAL A 320 -16.12 9.98 -1.86
C VAL A 320 -16.54 10.80 -3.08
N ILE A 321 -16.48 10.15 -4.24
CA ILE A 321 -16.87 10.74 -5.51
C ILE A 321 -18.11 10.05 -6.06
N GLU A 322 -18.91 10.78 -6.82
CA GLU A 322 -20.01 10.23 -7.62
C GLU A 322 -19.66 10.34 -9.11
N LYS A 323 -19.67 9.20 -9.80
CA LYS A 323 -19.45 9.09 -11.24
C LYS A 323 -20.66 9.66 -11.98
N ILE A 324 -20.45 10.71 -12.75
CA ILE A 324 -21.46 11.20 -13.69
C ILE A 324 -21.49 10.27 -14.90
N THR A 325 -22.63 9.64 -15.15
CA THR A 325 -22.90 8.95 -16.42
C THR A 325 -23.29 9.98 -17.48
N GLY A 326 -22.32 10.39 -18.31
CA GLY A 326 -22.52 11.20 -19.51
C GLY A 326 -21.53 10.79 -20.60
N THR A 327 -21.96 10.81 -21.86
CA THR A 327 -21.27 10.25 -23.04
C THR A 327 -20.06 11.04 -23.55
N ALA A 328 -19.61 12.08 -22.85
CA ALA A 328 -18.39 12.78 -23.19
C ALA A 328 -17.21 12.17 -22.42
N ILE A 329 -16.50 11.24 -23.08
CA ILE A 329 -15.20 10.74 -22.62
C ILE A 329 -14.17 11.84 -22.87
N GLN A 330 -14.14 12.83 -22.00
CA GLN A 330 -12.96 13.62 -21.70
C GLN A 330 -12.88 13.69 -20.18
N PHE A 331 -11.71 13.38 -19.61
CA PHE A 331 -11.43 13.30 -18.16
C PHE A 331 -11.53 14.66 -17.43
N GLU A 332 -12.15 15.65 -18.05
CA GLU A 332 -12.57 16.88 -17.40
C GLU A 332 -13.88 16.57 -16.65
N PHE A 333 -14.02 17.08 -15.43
CA PHE A 333 -15.18 16.89 -14.54
C PHE A 333 -15.20 15.62 -13.66
N ILE A 334 -14.15 15.41 -12.88
CA ILE A 334 -14.35 15.03 -11.47
C ILE A 334 -14.83 16.30 -10.73
N GLN A 335 -16.04 16.76 -11.05
CA GLN A 335 -16.69 17.87 -10.33
C GLN A 335 -17.75 17.38 -9.32
N ASN A 336 -18.13 16.11 -9.36
CA ASN A 336 -19.08 15.54 -8.39
C ASN A 336 -18.34 14.86 -7.23
N ILE A 337 -17.49 15.64 -6.57
CA ILE A 337 -16.91 15.25 -5.30
C ILE A 337 -18.01 15.43 -4.25
N TRP A 338 -18.46 14.33 -3.66
CA TRP A 338 -19.63 14.31 -2.78
C TRP A 338 -19.24 14.72 -1.36
N ALA A 339 -18.18 14.13 -0.82
CA ALA A 339 -17.70 14.44 0.51
C ALA A 339 -16.23 14.05 0.70
N GLY A 340 -15.50 14.89 1.43
CA GLY A 340 -14.22 14.52 2.02
C GLY A 340 -14.41 14.20 3.50
N TYR A 341 -13.63 13.26 4.01
CA TYR A 341 -13.51 12.95 5.43
C TYR A 341 -12.07 13.17 5.85
N GLU A 342 -11.87 13.89 6.96
CA GLU A 342 -10.60 13.97 7.68
C GLU A 342 -10.84 13.42 9.09
N PHE A 343 -9.99 12.50 9.54
CA PHE A 343 -10.15 11.80 10.80
C PHE A 343 -9.15 12.29 11.83
N GLU A 344 -9.65 12.62 13.01
CA GLU A 344 -8.86 13.04 14.16
C GLU A 344 -9.27 12.26 15.39
N VAL A 345 -8.36 12.10 16.35
CA VAL A 345 -8.63 11.36 17.60
C VAL A 345 -8.34 12.23 18.82
N GLY A 346 -9.32 12.33 19.71
CA GLY A 346 -9.17 12.91 21.04
C GLY A 346 -9.08 14.44 21.06
N LEU A 347 -9.67 15.13 20.08
CA LEU A 347 -9.77 16.59 20.13
C LEU A 347 -10.81 17.00 21.18
N THR A 348 -10.40 17.87 22.11
CA THR A 348 -11.25 18.27 23.26
C THR A 348 -11.43 19.78 23.35
N THR A 349 -10.47 20.56 22.87
CA THR A 349 -10.44 22.02 23.03
C THR A 349 -10.60 22.75 21.70
N GLN A 350 -11.14 23.98 21.75
CA GLN A 350 -11.28 24.83 20.56
C GLN A 350 -9.93 25.10 19.86
N ALA A 351 -8.83 25.20 20.61
CA ALA A 351 -7.50 25.41 20.05
C ALA A 351 -7.00 24.19 19.25
N GLU A 352 -7.27 22.97 19.73
CA GLU A 352 -6.98 21.74 19.00
C GLU A 352 -7.78 21.69 17.69
N PHE A 353 -9.10 21.92 17.76
CA PHE A 353 -9.94 21.96 16.57
C PHE A 353 -9.53 23.04 15.57
N ALA A 354 -9.13 24.23 16.02
CA ALA A 354 -8.74 25.33 15.13
C ALA A 354 -7.58 24.94 14.19
N ARG A 355 -6.63 24.14 14.67
CA ARG A 355 -5.51 23.62 13.85
C ARG A 355 -6.03 22.76 12.71
N TYR A 356 -6.93 21.83 13.01
CA TYR A 356 -7.44 20.86 12.05
C TYR A 356 -8.51 21.43 11.12
N ILE A 357 -9.31 22.38 11.59
CA ILE A 357 -10.21 23.18 10.74
C ILE A 357 -9.38 23.94 9.69
N LYS A 358 -8.25 24.53 10.08
CA LYS A 358 -7.35 25.21 9.12
C LYS A 358 -6.80 24.25 8.07
N GLN A 359 -6.46 23.02 8.44
CA GLN A 359 -6.00 21.98 7.53
C GLN A 359 -7.13 21.51 6.60
N ALA A 360 -8.31 21.18 7.15
CA ALA A 360 -9.50 20.80 6.41
C ALA A 360 -9.93 21.90 5.41
N LEU A 361 -9.77 23.18 5.74
CA LEU A 361 -9.98 24.28 4.80
C LEU A 361 -9.01 24.26 3.62
N LYS A 362 -7.75 23.83 3.80
CA LYS A 362 -6.83 23.66 2.66
C LYS A 362 -7.36 22.58 1.72
N TYR A 363 -7.81 21.46 2.26
CA TYR A 363 -8.39 20.36 1.47
C TYR A 363 -9.65 20.80 0.74
N SER A 364 -10.58 21.47 1.44
CA SER A 364 -11.78 22.01 0.84
C SER A 364 -11.48 22.93 -0.35
N ARG A 365 -10.49 23.82 -0.22
CA ARG A 365 -10.09 24.73 -1.30
C ARG A 365 -9.39 24.02 -2.46
N HIS A 366 -8.58 23.00 -2.16
CA HIS A 366 -7.85 22.21 -3.15
C HIS A 366 -8.79 21.34 -3.97
N TYR A 367 -9.67 20.61 -3.30
CA TYR A 367 -10.59 19.65 -3.90
C TYR A 367 -11.96 20.24 -4.25
N LYS A 368 -12.25 21.49 -3.88
CA LYS A 368 -13.55 22.15 -4.11
C LYS A 368 -14.74 21.36 -3.55
N MET A 369 -14.60 20.86 -2.32
CA MET A 369 -15.62 20.04 -1.65
C MET A 369 -15.79 20.41 -0.18
N LYS A 370 -16.91 20.01 0.42
CA LYS A 370 -17.08 20.04 1.87
C LYS A 370 -16.28 18.94 2.54
N ILE A 371 -15.63 19.29 3.66
CA ILE A 371 -14.83 18.35 4.45
C ILE A 371 -15.55 18.07 5.77
N HIS A 372 -15.75 16.79 6.04
CA HIS A 372 -16.27 16.29 7.31
C HIS A 372 -15.07 16.00 8.20
N LEU A 373 -14.83 16.90 9.16
CA LEU A 373 -13.80 16.72 10.17
C LEU A 373 -14.39 15.85 11.28
N VAL A 374 -14.05 14.57 11.28
CA VAL A 374 -14.61 13.56 12.18
C VAL A 374 -13.63 13.34 13.33
N ASN A 375 -14.04 13.75 14.53
CA ASN A 375 -13.26 13.57 15.75
C ASN A 375 -13.78 12.36 16.54
N PHE A 376 -12.94 11.33 16.69
CA PHE A 376 -13.22 10.18 17.54
C PHE A 376 -12.72 10.43 18.96
N TYR A 377 -13.57 10.24 19.97
CA TYR A 377 -13.18 10.42 21.36
C TYR A 377 -13.77 9.33 22.28
N LEU A 378 -13.02 8.99 23.33
CA LEU A 378 -13.35 7.89 24.23
C LEU A 378 -14.41 8.30 25.26
N ASP A 379 -15.41 7.44 25.48
CA ASP A 379 -16.40 7.59 26.53
C ASP A 379 -15.74 7.59 27.93
N GLY A 380 -16.22 8.45 28.82
CA GLY A 380 -15.61 8.71 30.13
C GLY A 380 -14.40 9.65 30.12
N HIS A 381 -13.94 10.11 28.95
CA HIS A 381 -12.91 11.16 28.84
C HIS A 381 -13.55 12.55 28.64
N SER A 382 -12.70 13.59 28.50
CA SER A 382 -13.14 14.96 28.25
C SER A 382 -14.02 15.03 27.00
N THR A 383 -15.21 15.63 27.14
CA THR A 383 -16.11 15.85 26.01
C THR A 383 -15.58 16.98 25.14
N PRO A 384 -15.67 16.87 23.80
CA PRO A 384 -15.30 17.95 22.89
C PRO A 384 -16.06 19.24 23.20
N ALA A 385 -15.33 20.36 23.23
CA ALA A 385 -15.92 21.68 23.38
C ALA A 385 -16.91 21.99 22.24
N GLU A 386 -17.97 22.74 22.56
CA GLU A 386 -18.81 23.36 21.53
C GLU A 386 -17.97 24.37 20.73
N LEU A 387 -18.02 24.26 19.41
CA LEU A 387 -17.16 25.04 18.53
C LEU A 387 -17.90 26.27 18.02
N GLU A 388 -17.27 27.42 18.20
CA GLU A 388 -17.70 28.67 17.59
C GLU A 388 -16.96 28.92 16.27
N ASN A 389 -17.62 29.61 15.33
CA ASN A 389 -17.01 30.08 14.08
C ASN A 389 -16.47 28.98 13.15
N VAL A 390 -17.12 27.82 13.11
CA VAL A 390 -16.80 26.77 12.13
C VAL A 390 -17.14 27.27 10.71
N PRO A 391 -16.18 27.28 9.76
CA PRO A 391 -16.45 27.69 8.38
C PRO A 391 -17.51 26.81 7.70
N THR A 392 -18.31 27.40 6.80
CA THR A 392 -19.43 26.71 6.11
C THR A 392 -19.02 25.51 5.25
N ASP A 393 -17.76 25.48 4.82
CA ASP A 393 -17.20 24.40 4.01
C ASP A 393 -16.75 23.19 4.85
N ILE A 394 -16.76 23.34 6.18
CA ILE A 394 -16.33 22.33 7.14
C ILE A 394 -17.52 21.88 7.97
N VAL A 395 -17.69 20.56 8.08
CA VAL A 395 -18.70 19.93 8.93
C VAL A 395 -17.97 19.17 10.03
N VAL A 396 -18.04 19.66 11.27
CA VAL A 396 -17.44 18.94 12.40
C VAL A 396 -18.41 17.88 12.91
N VAL A 397 -17.93 16.65 13.01
CA VAL A 397 -18.71 15.49 13.47
C VAL A 397 -17.96 14.86 14.63
N ASN A 398 -18.56 14.85 15.83
CA ASN A 398 -17.96 14.22 17.00
C ASN A 398 -18.51 12.80 17.15
N VAL A 399 -17.64 11.80 17.21
CA VAL A 399 -17.98 10.39 17.35
C VAL A 399 -17.43 9.87 18.67
N MET A 400 -18.30 9.70 19.66
CA MET A 400 -17.94 9.07 20.91
C MET A 400 -17.83 7.56 20.71
N HIS A 401 -16.86 6.89 21.30
CA HIS A 401 -16.77 5.42 21.28
C HIS A 401 -16.45 4.86 22.66
N ASN A 402 -16.84 3.62 22.94
CA ASN A 402 -16.36 2.91 24.13
C ASN A 402 -14.94 2.34 23.92
N VAL A 403 -14.30 1.86 24.99
CA VAL A 403 -12.93 1.31 24.95
C VAL A 403 -12.78 0.19 23.90
N GLU A 404 -13.80 -0.65 23.80
CA GLU A 404 -13.83 -1.80 22.89
C GLU A 404 -14.19 -1.40 21.46
N CYS A 405 -14.61 -0.16 21.21
CA CYS A 405 -15.11 0.29 19.89
C CYS A 405 -16.27 -0.57 19.34
N THR A 406 -17.08 -1.15 20.22
CA THR A 406 -18.31 -1.90 19.87
C THR A 406 -19.53 -1.00 19.78
N LYS A 407 -19.45 0.21 20.35
CA LYS A 407 -20.51 1.21 20.34
C LYS A 407 -19.95 2.58 20.02
N PHE A 408 -20.62 3.29 19.10
CA PHE A 408 -20.35 4.66 18.73
C PHE A 408 -21.58 5.56 18.93
N VAL A 409 -21.37 6.83 19.25
CA VAL A 409 -22.42 7.86 19.27
C VAL A 409 -21.97 9.03 18.42
N ILE A 410 -22.60 9.20 17.26
CA ILE A 410 -22.34 10.30 16.34
C ILE A 410 -23.17 11.50 16.79
N THR A 411 -22.52 12.64 17.01
CA THR A 411 -23.17 13.93 17.26
C THR A 411 -23.14 14.76 15.97
N GLU A 412 -24.31 14.94 15.38
CA GLU A 412 -24.51 15.75 14.18
C GLU A 412 -24.31 17.24 14.46
N PRO A 413 -24.00 18.05 13.43
CA PRO A 413 -24.14 19.50 13.51
C PRO A 413 -25.57 19.87 13.98
N GLY A 414 -25.67 20.62 15.08
CA GLY A 414 -26.96 20.93 15.72
C GLY A 414 -27.34 20.02 16.89
N GLY A 415 -26.49 19.05 17.26
CA GLY A 415 -26.57 18.34 18.54
C GLY A 415 -27.40 17.05 18.55
N LYS A 416 -27.98 16.65 17.41
CA LYS A 416 -28.69 15.37 17.30
C LYS A 416 -27.69 14.20 17.42
N LYS A 417 -28.05 13.19 18.22
CA LYS A 417 -27.20 12.03 18.50
C LYS A 417 -27.74 10.77 17.81
N ILE A 418 -26.86 10.02 17.16
CA ILE A 418 -27.14 8.73 16.52
C ILE A 418 -26.30 7.67 17.23
N THR A 419 -26.94 6.66 17.81
CA THR A 419 -26.23 5.53 18.42
C THR A 419 -26.02 4.44 17.38
N VAL A 420 -24.79 3.96 17.28
CA VAL A 420 -24.36 2.95 16.32
C VAL A 420 -23.71 1.80 17.09
N ASN A 421 -24.17 0.58 16.87
CA ASN A 421 -23.53 -0.63 17.40
C ASN A 421 -22.84 -1.36 16.25
N THR A 422 -21.67 -1.94 16.50
CA THR A 422 -20.98 -2.77 15.50
C THR A 422 -21.73 -4.08 15.29
N ASN A 423 -21.76 -4.55 14.05
CA ASN A 423 -22.30 -5.87 13.75
C ASN A 423 -21.25 -6.92 14.15
N ASP A 424 -21.46 -7.63 15.26
CA ASP A 424 -20.63 -8.78 15.69
C ASP A 424 -20.68 -9.99 14.72
N GLN A 425 -21.32 -9.85 13.55
CA GLN A 425 -21.69 -10.96 12.67
C GLN A 425 -20.73 -11.26 11.50
N ASN A 426 -19.53 -10.66 11.42
CA ASN A 426 -18.57 -11.03 10.36
C ASN A 426 -17.28 -11.68 10.88
N PRO A 427 -17.35 -12.97 11.30
CA PRO A 427 -16.20 -13.85 11.23
C PRO A 427 -16.15 -14.46 9.81
N GLN A 428 -15.48 -13.80 8.87
CA GLN A 428 -15.06 -14.44 7.62
C GLN A 428 -13.59 -14.15 7.32
#